data_AF-A0AA43CZR8-F1
#
_entry.id   AF-A0AA43CZR8-F1
#
_cell.length_a   1.000
_cell.length_b   1.000
_cell.length_c   1.000
_cell.angle_alpha   90.00
_cell.angle_beta   90.00
_cell.angle_gamma   90.00
#
_symmetry.space_group_name_H-M   'P 1'
#
loop_
_entity.id
_entity.type
_entity.pdbx_description
1 polymer ?
#
loop_
_entity_poly.entity_id
_entity_poly.type
_entity_poly.pdbx_seq_one_letter_code
_entity_poly.pdbx_strand_id
1 'polypeptide(L)'
;MWLHRSFLRLHLLALAAAALLACAPASGATPPTVAEAEYLWSQSPHGRMLERILPQSIAPAQLPEPKSEGARLAARYCVQCHYLPNPQMHTAARWSPIIERMVWRMQGRGNMGPLMKEMMADVQAPSAGEAAALAAYLEKHAQKEIDPGHPALSTAAGQMFSIACSQCHALPDPQRHTAREWPVVVKRMQGHMAWANTVVGINALRTNPVLDTTEIVRLLQRYARRDPGQP
;
A
#
# COMPACT_ATOMS: atom_id res chain seq x y z
N MET A 1 44.40 -73.62 28.77
CA MET A 1 43.69 -72.82 29.79
C MET A 1 44.22 -71.39 29.65
N TRP A 2 43.39 -70.39 29.29
CA TRP A 2 42.75 -69.46 30.26
C TRP A 2 43.81 -68.89 31.24
N LEU A 3 44.20 -67.61 31.30
CA LEU A 3 43.55 -66.28 31.13
C LEU A 3 44.69 -65.22 30.88
N HIS A 4 44.54 -63.92 30.52
CA HIS A 4 43.48 -63.03 30.00
C HIS A 4 44.00 -61.56 29.94
N ARG A 5 43.30 -60.64 29.24
CA ARG A 5 43.43 -59.15 29.21
C ARG A 5 44.64 -58.52 28.48
N SER A 6 44.57 -57.29 27.93
CA SER A 6 43.49 -56.42 27.40
C SER A 6 44.16 -55.13 26.86
N PHE A 7 43.39 -54.20 26.27
CA PHE A 7 43.78 -52.80 25.96
C PHE A 7 44.67 -52.63 24.70
N LEU A 8 44.55 -51.59 23.85
CA LEU A 8 43.52 -50.55 23.62
C LEU A 8 43.93 -49.78 22.32
N ARG A 9 43.02 -48.99 21.74
CA ARG A 9 43.25 -47.78 20.88
C ARG A 9 43.38 -47.92 19.34
N LEU A 10 42.48 -47.16 18.68
CA LEU A 10 42.73 -46.19 17.58
C LEU A 10 43.11 -46.74 16.18
N HIS A 11 42.61 -46.23 15.04
CA HIS A 11 41.61 -45.18 14.72
C HIS A 11 40.89 -45.55 13.41
N LEU A 12 39.56 -45.38 13.35
CA LEU A 12 38.82 -45.30 12.07
C LEU A 12 38.67 -43.82 11.69
N LEU A 13 39.35 -43.38 10.63
CA LEU A 13 39.22 -42.03 10.07
C LEU A 13 38.02 -41.97 9.12
N ALA A 14 36.88 -41.49 9.61
CA ALA A 14 35.73 -41.16 8.78
C ALA A 14 35.91 -39.76 8.16
N LEU A 15 36.09 -39.70 6.83
CA LEU A 15 36.11 -38.45 6.07
C LEU A 15 34.68 -37.90 5.91
N ALA A 16 34.30 -36.95 6.76
CA ALA A 16 33.07 -36.18 6.60
C ALA A 16 33.31 -35.00 5.64
N ALA A 17 32.92 -35.14 4.38
CA ALA A 17 32.93 -34.06 3.41
C ALA A 17 31.72 -33.13 3.64
N ALA A 18 31.95 -31.96 4.23
CA ALA A 18 30.91 -30.94 4.42
C ALA A 18 30.62 -30.22 3.09
N ALA A 19 29.47 -30.50 2.49
CA ALA A 19 28.99 -29.77 1.32
C ALA A 19 28.50 -28.37 1.72
N LEU A 20 29.34 -27.35 1.49
CA LEU A 20 28.94 -25.95 1.59
C LEU A 20 28.04 -25.59 0.39
N LEU A 21 26.72 -25.61 0.59
CA LEU A 21 25.80 -24.92 -0.31
C LEU A 21 26.01 -23.42 -0.16
N ALA A 22 26.72 -22.82 -1.11
CA ALA A 22 26.76 -21.38 -1.27
C ALA A 22 25.39 -20.89 -1.77
N CYS A 23 24.56 -20.38 -0.87
CA CYS A 23 23.41 -19.56 -1.26
C CYS A 23 23.92 -18.30 -1.96
N ALA A 24 23.90 -18.29 -3.30
CA ALA A 24 24.13 -17.07 -4.06
C ALA A 24 23.07 -16.03 -3.65
N PRO A 25 23.45 -14.78 -3.36
CA PRO A 25 22.48 -13.74 -3.08
C PRO A 25 21.62 -13.53 -4.33
N ALA A 26 20.29 -13.55 -4.17
CA ALA A 26 19.38 -13.12 -5.21
C ALA A 26 19.78 -11.71 -5.65
N SER A 27 19.90 -11.48 -6.96
CA SER A 27 20.39 -10.21 -7.50
C SER A 27 19.47 -9.06 -7.09
N GLY A 28 19.87 -8.35 -6.04
CA GLY A 28 19.17 -7.19 -5.50
C GLY A 28 19.35 -5.99 -6.42
N ALA A 29 18.61 -5.95 -7.53
CA ALA A 29 18.42 -4.72 -8.28
C ALA A 29 17.94 -3.63 -7.31
N THR A 30 18.61 -2.47 -7.34
CA THR A 30 18.24 -1.34 -6.49
C THR A 30 16.78 -0.97 -6.79
N PRO A 31 15.91 -0.84 -5.78
CA PRO A 31 14.52 -0.50 -6.01
C PRO A 31 14.42 0.85 -6.73
N PRO A 32 13.60 0.99 -7.78
CA PRO A 32 13.44 2.25 -8.47
C PRO A 32 12.92 3.31 -7.51
N THR A 33 13.50 4.50 -7.57
CA THR A 33 12.94 5.69 -6.93
C THR A 33 11.61 6.06 -7.58
N VAL A 34 10.80 6.86 -6.88
CA VAL A 34 9.53 7.38 -7.43
C VAL A 34 9.76 8.14 -8.74
N ALA A 35 10.85 8.92 -8.84
CA ALA A 35 11.19 9.68 -10.05
C ALA A 35 11.62 8.79 -11.23
N GLU A 36 12.34 7.70 -10.97
CA GLU A 36 12.68 6.72 -12.02
C GLU A 36 11.43 5.98 -12.51
N ALA A 37 10.51 5.64 -11.61
CA ALA A 37 9.21 5.07 -11.96
C ALA A 37 8.35 6.04 -12.80
N GLU A 38 8.22 7.30 -12.39
CA GLU A 38 7.53 8.35 -13.15
C GLU A 38 8.13 8.52 -14.56
N TYR A 39 9.46 8.49 -14.67
CA TYR A 39 10.16 8.52 -15.95
C TYR A 39 9.82 7.28 -16.80
N LEU A 40 9.89 6.07 -16.25
CA LEU A 40 9.54 4.83 -16.96
C LEU A 40 8.07 4.82 -17.42
N TRP A 41 7.14 5.35 -16.62
CA TRP A 41 5.76 5.54 -17.06
C TRP A 41 5.69 6.49 -18.26
N SER A 42 6.39 7.62 -18.22
CA SER A 42 6.37 8.61 -19.32
C SER A 42 6.85 8.04 -20.67
N GLN A 43 7.71 7.02 -20.64
CA GLN A 43 8.19 6.31 -21.84
C GLN A 43 7.30 5.13 -22.26
N SER A 44 6.39 4.68 -21.40
CA SER A 44 5.51 3.54 -21.67
C SER A 44 4.29 3.94 -22.53
N PRO A 45 3.89 3.15 -23.55
CA PRO A 45 2.62 3.35 -24.24
C PRO A 45 1.39 3.24 -23.32
N HIS A 46 1.58 2.75 -22.09
CA HIS A 46 0.54 2.61 -21.07
C HIS A 46 0.74 3.55 -19.86
N GLY A 47 1.76 4.42 -19.85
CA GLY A 47 2.05 5.32 -18.73
C GLY A 47 0.87 6.19 -18.31
N ARG A 48 0.20 6.79 -19.30
CA ARG A 48 -1.03 7.58 -19.12
C ARG A 48 -2.24 6.76 -18.64
N MET A 49 -2.14 5.44 -18.50
CA MET A 49 -3.09 4.59 -17.77
C MET A 49 -2.60 4.32 -16.34
N LEU A 50 -1.33 3.98 -16.18
CA LEU A 50 -0.66 3.69 -14.91
C LEU A 50 -0.75 4.87 -13.92
N GLU A 51 -0.43 6.08 -14.40
CA GLU A 51 -0.58 7.34 -13.65
C GLU A 51 -1.98 7.49 -13.01
N ARG A 52 -3.04 6.96 -13.65
CA ARG A 52 -4.44 7.19 -13.28
C ARG A 52 -4.93 6.33 -12.12
N ILE A 53 -4.16 5.31 -11.73
CA ILE A 53 -4.62 4.28 -10.79
C ILE A 53 -4.75 4.83 -9.37
N LEU A 54 -3.81 5.70 -8.94
CA LEU A 54 -3.84 6.37 -7.64
C LEU A 54 -3.23 7.78 -7.75
N PRO A 55 -3.76 8.78 -7.02
CA PRO A 55 -3.15 10.11 -6.95
C PRO A 55 -1.83 10.08 -6.15
N GLN A 56 -0.96 11.06 -6.42
CA GLN A 56 0.25 11.31 -5.63
C GLN A 56 -0.13 11.73 -4.19
N SER A 57 -0.18 10.76 -3.28
CA SER A 57 -0.77 10.95 -1.94
C SER A 57 0.23 10.97 -0.77
N ILE A 58 1.40 10.33 -0.94
CA ILE A 58 2.42 10.15 0.11
C ILE A 58 3.78 9.86 -0.53
N ALA A 59 4.86 10.42 0.01
CA ALA A 59 6.24 10.09 -0.38
C ALA A 59 6.83 8.96 0.50
N PRO A 60 7.83 8.19 0.03
CA PRO A 60 8.43 7.11 0.83
C PRO A 60 8.92 7.54 2.23
N ALA A 61 9.48 8.75 2.36
CA ALA A 61 9.95 9.29 3.64
C ALA A 61 8.81 9.65 4.62
N GLN A 62 7.56 9.75 4.14
CA GLN A 62 6.36 10.04 4.93
C GLN A 62 5.59 8.78 5.34
N LEU A 63 5.99 7.61 4.84
CA LEU A 63 5.43 6.33 5.27
C LEU A 63 5.61 6.14 6.78
N PRO A 64 4.65 5.51 7.49
CA PRO A 64 4.85 5.02 8.84
C PRO A 64 6.07 4.11 8.91
N GLU A 65 6.94 4.29 9.91
CA GLU A 65 8.18 3.51 10.07
C GLU A 65 9.01 3.43 8.76
N PRO A 66 9.43 4.57 8.17
CA PRO A 66 9.88 4.64 6.76
C PRO A 66 11.22 3.92 6.49
N LYS A 67 11.92 3.50 7.55
CA LYS A 67 13.15 2.69 7.49
C LYS A 67 12.89 1.18 7.66
N SER A 68 11.65 0.77 7.95
CA SER A 68 11.27 -0.63 8.07
C SER A 68 11.37 -1.37 6.74
N GLU A 69 11.46 -2.70 6.80
CA GLU A 69 11.43 -3.56 5.62
C GLU A 69 10.12 -3.37 4.84
N GLY A 70 8.96 -3.42 5.50
CA GLY A 70 7.66 -3.22 4.87
C GLY A 70 7.51 -1.88 4.14
N ALA A 71 7.99 -0.77 4.72
CA ALA A 71 8.00 0.53 4.05
C ALA A 71 8.89 0.53 2.79
N ARG A 72 10.07 -0.12 2.86
CA ARG A 72 10.96 -0.28 1.70
C ARG A 72 10.36 -1.16 0.61
N LEU A 73 9.64 -2.23 0.99
CA LEU A 73 8.95 -3.11 0.04
C LEU A 73 7.78 -2.38 -0.64
N ALA A 74 7.01 -1.58 0.10
CA ALA A 74 5.95 -0.74 -0.47
C ALA A 74 6.52 0.27 -1.48
N ALA A 75 7.60 0.97 -1.10
CA ALA A 75 8.29 1.90 -1.99
C ALA A 75 8.93 1.22 -3.20
N ARG A 76 9.45 -0.02 -3.08
CA ARG A 76 10.03 -0.80 -4.20
C ARG A 76 8.97 -1.24 -5.20
N TYR A 77 7.89 -1.84 -4.71
CA TYR A 77 7.00 -2.64 -5.54
C TYR A 77 5.82 -1.84 -6.09
N CYS A 78 5.18 -1.00 -5.27
CA CYS A 78 3.97 -0.28 -5.68
C CYS A 78 4.26 0.80 -6.73
N VAL A 79 5.41 1.48 -6.61
CA VAL A 79 5.79 2.58 -7.51
C VAL A 79 6.09 2.12 -8.92
N GLN A 80 6.22 0.83 -9.20
CA GLN A 80 6.43 0.36 -10.58
C GLN A 80 5.21 0.65 -11.48
N CYS A 81 4.00 0.75 -10.91
CA CYS A 81 2.75 0.82 -11.67
C CYS A 81 1.84 2.00 -11.32
N HIS A 82 2.00 2.62 -10.14
CA HIS A 82 1.18 3.77 -9.72
C HIS A 82 1.84 4.52 -8.56
N TYR A 83 1.34 5.72 -8.25
CA TYR A 83 1.79 6.45 -7.07
C TYR A 83 1.63 5.62 -5.78
N LEU A 84 2.55 5.84 -4.82
CA LEU A 84 2.63 5.08 -3.58
C LEU A 84 1.29 5.12 -2.81
N PRO A 85 0.68 3.96 -2.49
CA PRO A 85 -0.54 3.92 -1.70
C PRO A 85 -0.23 4.30 -0.25
N ASN A 86 -1.04 5.20 0.32
CA ASN A 86 -1.01 5.43 1.75
C ASN A 86 -1.58 4.18 2.47
N PRO A 87 -0.88 3.58 3.46
CA PRO A 87 -1.41 2.47 4.26
C PRO A 87 -2.79 2.77 4.89
N GLN A 88 -3.07 4.05 5.12
CA GLN A 88 -4.31 4.57 5.70
C GLN A 88 -5.43 4.75 4.65
N MET A 89 -5.33 4.11 3.49
CA MET A 89 -6.39 4.07 2.45
C MET A 89 -7.41 2.95 2.69
N HIS A 90 -6.99 1.84 3.29
CA HIS A 90 -7.87 0.68 3.51
C HIS A 90 -7.77 0.17 4.93
N THR A 91 -8.80 -0.55 5.39
CA THR A 91 -8.77 -1.29 6.66
C THR A 91 -7.84 -2.50 6.55
N ALA A 92 -7.36 -3.01 7.69
CA ALA A 92 -6.41 -4.13 7.71
C ALA A 92 -6.92 -5.33 6.90
N ALA A 93 -8.16 -5.78 7.16
CA ALA A 93 -8.80 -6.90 6.47
C ALA A 93 -8.94 -6.73 4.93
N ARG A 94 -8.73 -5.52 4.39
CA ARG A 94 -8.74 -5.26 2.93
C ARG A 94 -7.35 -5.36 2.30
N TRP A 95 -6.26 -5.23 3.06
CA TRP A 95 -4.91 -5.13 2.51
C TRP A 95 -4.39 -6.46 1.95
N SER A 96 -4.43 -7.57 2.68
CA SER A 96 -4.04 -8.89 2.17
C SER A 96 -4.66 -9.23 0.80
N PRO A 97 -6.00 -9.22 0.61
CA PRO A 97 -6.61 -9.55 -0.69
C PRO A 97 -6.34 -8.49 -1.78
N ILE A 98 -5.91 -7.27 -1.44
CA ILE A 98 -5.40 -6.29 -2.41
C ILE A 98 -3.99 -6.70 -2.87
N ILE A 99 -3.10 -7.00 -1.94
CA ILE A 99 -1.72 -7.41 -2.23
C ILE A 99 -1.69 -8.69 -3.05
N GLU A 100 -2.48 -9.72 -2.71
CA GLU A 100 -2.63 -10.93 -3.52
C GLU A 100 -2.99 -10.62 -4.99
N ARG A 101 -3.97 -9.74 -5.21
CA ARG A 101 -4.36 -9.32 -6.57
C ARG A 101 -3.27 -8.50 -7.27
N MET A 102 -2.50 -7.69 -6.54
CA MET A 102 -1.40 -6.92 -7.14
C MET A 102 -0.26 -7.86 -7.53
N VAL A 103 0.17 -8.76 -6.66
CA VAL A 103 1.20 -9.77 -6.97
C VAL A 103 0.79 -10.64 -8.17
N TRP A 104 -0.47 -11.06 -8.23
CA TRP A 104 -1.01 -11.79 -9.39
C TRP A 104 -0.89 -11.00 -10.69
N ARG A 105 -1.23 -9.69 -10.67
CA ARG A 105 -1.08 -8.80 -11.85
C ARG A 105 0.39 -8.59 -12.23
N MET A 106 1.26 -8.35 -11.25
CA MET A 106 2.71 -8.16 -11.45
C MET A 106 3.38 -9.40 -12.06
N GLN A 107 2.81 -10.59 -11.85
CA GLN A 107 3.22 -11.83 -12.54
C GLN A 107 2.66 -11.95 -13.98
N GLY A 108 2.09 -10.88 -14.54
CA GLY A 108 1.46 -10.86 -15.86
C GLY A 108 0.11 -11.61 -15.94
N ARG A 109 -0.52 -11.92 -14.81
CA ARG A 109 -1.74 -12.77 -14.75
C ARG A 109 -3.01 -11.95 -14.50
N GLY A 110 -4.14 -12.50 -14.94
CA GLY A 110 -5.48 -11.97 -14.65
C GLY A 110 -6.32 -11.77 -15.91
N ASN A 111 -7.50 -11.15 -15.74
CA ASN A 111 -8.58 -11.13 -16.72
C ASN A 111 -8.28 -10.30 -17.99
N MET A 112 -7.14 -9.61 -18.06
CA MET A 112 -6.69 -8.88 -19.25
C MET A 112 -5.70 -9.70 -20.12
N GLY A 113 -5.41 -10.95 -19.75
CA GLY A 113 -4.71 -11.92 -20.61
C GLY A 113 -3.36 -11.41 -21.15
N PRO A 114 -3.09 -11.53 -22.47
CA PRO A 114 -1.83 -11.09 -23.09
C PRO A 114 -1.46 -9.62 -22.81
N LEU A 115 -2.44 -8.71 -22.77
CA LEU A 115 -2.20 -7.29 -22.46
C LEU A 115 -1.62 -7.11 -21.05
N MET A 116 -2.00 -7.95 -20.08
CA MET A 116 -1.43 -7.88 -18.74
C MET A 116 0.03 -8.35 -18.72
N LYS A 117 0.36 -9.35 -19.54
CA LYS A 117 1.74 -9.83 -19.70
C LYS A 117 2.64 -8.79 -20.36
N GLU A 118 2.13 -8.08 -21.37
CA GLU A 118 2.85 -6.98 -22.04
C GLU A 118 3.07 -5.80 -21.09
N MET A 119 2.00 -5.31 -20.43
CA MET A 119 2.08 -4.15 -19.54
C MET A 119 2.99 -4.36 -18.31
N MET A 120 3.25 -5.62 -17.93
CA MET A 120 4.04 -5.98 -16.74
C MET A 120 5.39 -6.63 -17.09
N ALA A 121 5.84 -6.57 -18.35
CA ALA A 121 7.04 -7.29 -18.81
C ALA A 121 8.29 -6.98 -17.98
N ASP A 122 8.45 -5.71 -17.58
CA ASP A 122 9.58 -5.21 -16.79
C ASP A 122 9.25 -5.01 -15.29
N VAL A 123 8.08 -5.47 -14.83
CA VAL A 123 7.63 -5.31 -13.44
C VAL A 123 8.11 -6.46 -12.58
N GLN A 124 8.87 -6.15 -11.53
CA GLN A 124 9.32 -7.13 -10.54
C GLN A 124 8.17 -7.45 -9.57
N ALA A 125 7.70 -8.71 -9.55
CA ALA A 125 6.81 -9.20 -8.50
C ALA A 125 7.61 -9.56 -7.22
N PRO A 126 7.08 -9.33 -6.01
CA PRO A 126 7.71 -9.78 -4.77
C PRO A 126 7.71 -11.31 -4.65
N SER A 127 8.69 -11.84 -3.92
CA SER A 127 8.63 -13.22 -3.41
C SER A 127 7.49 -13.40 -2.41
N ALA A 128 7.13 -14.66 -2.08
CA ALA A 128 6.08 -14.95 -1.11
C ALA A 128 6.37 -14.35 0.29
N GLY A 129 7.64 -14.34 0.72
CA GLY A 129 8.05 -13.74 1.98
C GLY A 129 7.94 -12.21 1.98
N GLU A 130 8.40 -11.56 0.90
CA GLU A 130 8.25 -10.11 0.72
C GLU A 130 6.78 -9.69 0.62
N ALA A 131 5.93 -10.47 -0.05
CA ALA A 131 4.49 -10.21 -0.14
C ALA A 131 3.81 -10.29 1.23
N ALA A 132 4.17 -11.27 2.06
CA ALA A 132 3.68 -11.39 3.43
C ALA A 132 4.15 -10.24 4.33
N ALA A 133 5.43 -9.86 4.24
CA ALA A 133 5.99 -8.73 4.99
C ALA A 133 5.35 -7.38 4.58
N LEU A 134 5.07 -7.19 3.28
CA LEU A 134 4.36 -6.03 2.75
C LEU A 134 2.90 -5.99 3.24
N ALA A 135 2.18 -7.11 3.20
CA ALA A 135 0.81 -7.20 3.69
C ALA A 135 0.74 -6.87 5.19
N ALA A 136 1.57 -7.52 6.02
CA ALA A 136 1.62 -7.28 7.47
C ALA A 136 1.93 -5.81 7.82
N TYR A 137 2.81 -5.16 7.05
CA TYR A 137 3.11 -3.74 7.20
C TYR A 137 1.92 -2.83 6.88
N LEU A 138 1.22 -3.07 5.76
CA LEU A 138 0.04 -2.28 5.37
C LEU A 138 -1.12 -2.49 6.35
N GLU A 139 -1.30 -3.71 6.85
CA GLU A 139 -2.29 -4.06 7.88
C GLU A 139 -2.02 -3.37 9.21
N LYS A 140 -0.76 -3.40 9.68
CA LYS A 140 -0.32 -2.72 10.91
C LYS A 140 -0.58 -1.21 10.87
N HIS A 141 -0.48 -0.59 9.70
CA HIS A 141 -0.62 0.86 9.51
C HIS A 141 -1.93 1.28 8.82
N ALA A 142 -2.94 0.39 8.82
CA ALA A 142 -4.20 0.55 8.14
C ALA A 142 -5.08 1.73 8.63
N GLN A 143 -6.10 2.08 7.83
CA GLN A 143 -7.18 2.95 8.26
C GLN A 143 -8.03 2.27 9.34
N LYS A 144 -8.34 2.99 10.43
CA LYS A 144 -9.54 2.72 11.22
C LYS A 144 -10.73 3.35 10.52
N GLU A 145 -11.63 2.51 10.01
CA GLU A 145 -12.91 2.95 9.43
C GLU A 145 -13.85 3.44 10.54
N ILE A 146 -14.72 4.40 10.22
CA ILE A 146 -15.77 4.85 11.14
C ILE A 146 -16.69 3.67 11.47
N ASP A 147 -17.11 3.56 12.73
CA ASP A 147 -18.12 2.59 13.14
C ASP A 147 -19.43 2.80 12.35
N PRO A 148 -19.99 1.78 11.67
CA PRO A 148 -21.30 1.88 11.01
C PRO A 148 -22.45 2.30 11.94
N GLY A 149 -22.33 2.05 13.25
CA GLY A 149 -23.29 2.51 14.26
C GLY A 149 -23.09 3.97 14.72
N HIS A 150 -22.08 4.68 14.21
CA HIS A 150 -21.72 6.00 14.72
C HIS A 150 -22.80 7.05 14.41
N PRO A 151 -23.27 7.84 15.40
CA PRO A 151 -24.43 8.73 15.25
C PRO A 151 -24.25 9.87 14.24
N ALA A 152 -23.02 10.15 13.79
CA ALA A 152 -22.81 11.08 12.68
C ALA A 152 -23.46 10.59 11.37
N LEU A 153 -23.45 9.27 11.12
CA LEU A 153 -23.85 8.65 9.84
C LEU A 153 -25.36 8.68 9.59
N SER A 154 -26.18 8.82 10.64
CA SER A 154 -27.64 8.96 10.51
C SER A 154 -28.09 10.37 10.09
N THR A 155 -27.18 11.35 10.07
CA THR A 155 -27.47 12.73 9.66
C THR A 155 -27.34 12.91 8.15
N ALA A 156 -28.00 13.92 7.57
CA ALA A 156 -27.85 14.26 6.15
C ALA A 156 -26.39 14.56 5.76
N ALA A 157 -25.67 15.32 6.61
CA ALA A 157 -24.24 15.56 6.42
C ALA A 157 -23.40 14.26 6.50
N GLY A 158 -23.83 13.29 7.32
CA GLY A 158 -23.21 11.97 7.44
C GLY A 158 -23.40 11.13 6.18
N GLN A 159 -24.59 11.18 5.58
CA GLN A 159 -24.86 10.54 4.29
C GLN A 159 -24.02 11.17 3.17
N MET A 160 -23.92 12.50 3.11
CA MET A 160 -23.03 13.21 2.18
C MET A 160 -21.56 12.79 2.35
N PHE A 161 -21.09 12.74 3.60
CA PHE A 161 -19.73 12.28 3.93
C PHE A 161 -19.49 10.84 3.47
N SER A 162 -20.39 9.90 3.78
CA SER A 162 -20.32 8.51 3.32
C SER A 162 -20.26 8.41 1.80
N ILE A 163 -21.18 9.08 1.09
CA ILE A 163 -21.29 9.01 -0.37
C ILE A 163 -20.06 9.63 -1.05
N ALA A 164 -19.50 10.70 -0.51
CA ALA A 164 -18.33 11.36 -1.08
C ALA A 164 -17.02 10.63 -0.77
N CYS A 165 -16.80 10.23 0.49
CA CYS A 165 -15.49 9.77 0.95
C CYS A 165 -15.27 8.25 0.87
N SER A 166 -16.31 7.43 0.70
CA SER A 166 -16.16 5.98 0.52
C SER A 166 -15.83 5.55 -0.93
N GLN A 167 -15.84 6.49 -1.89
CA GLN A 167 -15.65 6.19 -3.32
C GLN A 167 -14.26 5.65 -3.67
N CYS A 168 -13.23 6.03 -2.90
CA CYS A 168 -11.83 5.71 -3.21
C CYS A 168 -11.12 4.93 -2.10
N HIS A 169 -11.56 5.08 -0.84
CA HIS A 169 -10.87 4.55 0.34
C HIS A 169 -11.87 4.22 1.45
N ALA A 170 -11.42 3.48 2.48
CA ALA A 170 -12.23 3.20 3.66
C ALA A 170 -12.69 4.51 4.33
N LEU A 171 -13.92 4.56 4.83
CA LEU A 171 -14.54 5.80 5.33
C LEU A 171 -13.87 6.21 6.67
N PRO A 172 -13.15 7.35 6.75
CA PRO A 172 -12.28 7.61 7.90
C PRO A 172 -13.08 7.92 9.17
N ASP A 173 -12.64 7.37 10.30
CA ASP A 173 -13.13 7.75 11.63
C ASP A 173 -12.89 9.26 11.88
N PRO A 174 -13.92 10.05 12.26
CA PRO A 174 -13.78 11.47 12.63
C PRO A 174 -12.73 11.72 13.74
N GLN A 175 -12.48 10.74 14.61
CA GLN A 175 -11.44 10.82 15.66
C GLN A 175 -10.01 10.65 15.13
N ARG A 176 -9.83 10.43 13.81
CA ARG A 176 -8.52 10.38 13.16
C ARG A 176 -7.76 11.71 13.24
N HIS A 177 -8.49 12.83 13.22
CA HIS A 177 -7.93 14.17 13.17
C HIS A 177 -8.60 15.10 14.18
N THR A 178 -7.95 16.22 14.51
CA THR A 178 -8.55 17.26 15.35
C THR A 178 -9.44 18.20 14.52
N ALA A 179 -10.30 18.97 15.17
CA ALA A 179 -11.19 19.91 14.48
C ALA A 179 -10.41 20.98 13.66
N ARG A 180 -9.15 21.26 14.01
CA ARG A 180 -8.29 22.19 13.25
C ARG A 180 -7.65 21.54 12.02
N GLU A 181 -7.39 20.23 12.09
CA GLU A 181 -6.78 19.45 11.01
C GLU A 181 -7.77 19.13 9.87
N TRP A 182 -9.04 18.84 10.22
CA TRP A 182 -10.04 18.37 9.27
C TRP A 182 -10.25 19.24 8.00
N PRO A 183 -10.32 20.58 8.07
CA PRO A 183 -10.43 21.42 6.87
C PRO A 183 -9.28 21.22 5.87
N VAL A 184 -8.06 21.01 6.36
CA VAL A 184 -6.86 20.78 5.51
C VAL A 184 -6.92 19.39 4.88
N VAL A 185 -7.34 18.38 5.64
CA VAL A 185 -7.51 17.00 5.15
C VAL A 185 -8.56 16.94 4.05
N VAL A 186 -9.73 17.56 4.25
CA VAL A 186 -10.81 17.57 3.27
C VAL A 186 -10.44 18.34 2.01
N LYS A 187 -9.76 19.50 2.14
CA LYS A 187 -9.24 20.26 0.98
C LYS A 187 -8.25 19.43 0.14
N ARG A 188 -7.40 18.62 0.77
CA ARG A 188 -6.51 17.68 0.06
C ARG A 188 -7.30 16.61 -0.70
N MET A 189 -8.35 16.05 -0.08
CA MET A 189 -9.19 15.03 -0.74
C MET A 189 -9.99 15.62 -1.92
N GLN A 190 -10.51 16.85 -1.83
CA GLN A 190 -11.11 17.54 -2.98
C GLN A 190 -10.13 17.64 -4.16
N GLY A 191 -8.85 17.92 -3.89
CA GLY A 191 -7.80 17.92 -4.92
C GLY A 191 -7.62 16.54 -5.57
N HIS A 192 -7.61 15.46 -4.79
CA HIS A 192 -7.52 14.09 -5.30
C HIS A 192 -8.76 13.69 -6.11
N MET A 193 -9.96 14.10 -5.70
CA MET A 193 -11.22 13.86 -6.43
C MET A 193 -11.25 14.64 -7.75
N ALA A 194 -10.84 15.90 -7.75
CA ALA A 194 -10.73 16.71 -8.96
C ALA A 194 -9.69 16.11 -9.94
N TRP A 195 -8.56 15.63 -9.42
CA TRP A 195 -7.57 14.89 -10.19
C TRP A 195 -8.17 13.63 -10.82
N ALA A 196 -8.84 12.78 -10.04
CA ALA A 196 -9.46 11.55 -10.55
C ALA A 196 -10.46 11.89 -11.68
N ASN A 197 -11.40 12.80 -11.42
CA ASN A 197 -12.42 13.20 -12.39
C ASN A 197 -11.84 13.85 -13.66
N THR A 198 -10.67 14.50 -13.58
CA THR A 198 -10.03 15.06 -14.79
C THR A 198 -9.25 14.02 -15.59
N VAL A 199 -8.87 12.92 -14.96
CA VAL A 199 -7.96 11.90 -15.51
C VAL A 199 -8.71 10.71 -16.14
N VAL A 200 -9.99 10.47 -15.79
CA VAL A 200 -10.82 9.42 -16.43
C VAL A 200 -11.66 9.89 -17.64
N GLY A 201 -11.76 11.19 -17.93
CA GLY A 201 -12.73 11.73 -18.91
C GLY A 201 -12.18 12.71 -19.96
N ILE A 202 -12.87 12.77 -21.11
CA ILE A 202 -12.63 13.77 -22.18
C ILE A 202 -12.83 15.18 -21.61
N ASN A 203 -11.86 16.08 -21.80
CA ASN A 203 -11.88 17.47 -21.30
C ASN A 203 -13.24 18.17 -21.50
N ALA A 204 -13.85 18.02 -22.68
CA ALA A 204 -15.07 18.71 -23.09
C ALA A 204 -16.38 18.19 -22.45
N LEU A 205 -16.35 17.02 -21.78
CA LEU A 205 -17.53 16.41 -21.15
C LEU A 205 -17.50 16.49 -19.61
N ARG A 206 -16.60 17.30 -19.04
CA ARG A 206 -16.43 17.42 -17.58
C ARG A 206 -17.50 18.31 -16.95
N THR A 207 -18.61 17.70 -16.53
CA THR A 207 -19.57 18.30 -15.59
C THR A 207 -19.16 17.99 -14.14
N ASN A 208 -18.13 18.67 -13.63
CA ASN A 208 -17.81 18.65 -12.20
C ASN A 208 -18.59 19.75 -11.47
N PRO A 209 -19.70 19.46 -10.75
CA PRO A 209 -19.99 20.23 -9.56
C PRO A 209 -18.81 20.02 -8.59
N VAL A 210 -18.17 21.10 -8.14
CA VAL A 210 -17.23 21.00 -7.02
C VAL A 210 -18.03 20.52 -5.81
N LEU A 211 -17.58 19.45 -5.16
CA LEU A 211 -18.21 18.97 -3.94
C LEU A 211 -18.16 20.09 -2.88
N ASP A 212 -19.33 20.64 -2.53
CA ASP A 212 -19.45 21.51 -1.36
C ASP A 212 -19.21 20.66 -0.10
N THR A 213 -18.04 20.85 0.49
CA THR A 213 -17.61 20.14 1.69
C THR A 213 -17.97 20.86 2.98
N THR A 214 -18.71 21.98 2.93
CA THR A 214 -18.98 22.80 4.13
C THR A 214 -19.65 21.98 5.25
N GLU A 215 -20.69 21.20 4.92
CA GLU A 215 -21.36 20.33 5.89
C GLU A 215 -20.50 19.12 6.31
N ILE A 216 -19.71 18.55 5.39
CA ILE A 216 -18.79 17.45 5.69
C ILE A 216 -17.71 17.91 6.68
N VAL A 217 -17.14 19.10 6.49
CA VAL A 217 -16.16 19.69 7.42
C VAL A 217 -16.81 19.96 8.78
N ARG A 218 -18.01 20.57 8.83
CA ARG A 218 -18.74 20.81 10.08
C ARG A 218 -19.01 19.52 10.86
N LEU A 219 -19.39 18.45 10.17
CA LEU A 219 -19.58 17.12 10.77
C LEU A 219 -18.26 16.56 11.32
N LEU A 220 -17.20 16.54 10.51
CA LEU A 220 -15.90 16.00 10.92
C LEU A 220 -15.31 16.76 12.10
N GLN A 221 -15.47 18.08 12.13
CA GLN A 221 -15.07 18.93 13.27
C GLN A 221 -15.87 18.63 14.55
N ARG A 222 -17.18 18.38 14.43
CA ARG A 222 -18.06 18.06 15.59
C ARG A 222 -17.67 16.75 16.28
N TYR A 223 -17.25 15.74 15.51
CA TYR A 223 -16.89 14.42 16.02
C TYR A 223 -15.36 14.20 16.06
N ALA A 224 -14.58 15.28 15.95
CA ALA A 224 -13.13 15.23 15.91
C ALA A 224 -12.51 14.70 17.22
N ARG A 225 -11.25 14.27 17.14
CA ARG A 225 -10.42 14.08 18.34
C ARG A 225 -10.26 15.42 19.05
N ARG A 226 -10.46 15.44 20.36
CA ARG A 226 -10.18 16.62 21.19
C ARG A 226 -8.69 16.96 21.14
N ASP A 227 -8.36 18.24 21.10
CA ASP A 227 -6.97 18.68 21.28
C ASP A 227 -6.54 18.36 22.72
N PRO A 228 -5.35 17.78 22.95
CA PRO A 228 -4.79 17.63 24.30
C PRO A 228 -4.48 19.03 24.86
N GLY A 229 -5.39 19.54 25.70
CA GLY A 229 -5.36 20.92 26.22
C GLY A 229 -6.68 21.68 26.11
N GLN A 230 -7.73 21.08 25.54
CA GLN A 230 -9.09 21.61 25.55
C GLN A 230 -9.95 20.77 26.52
N PRO A 231 -10.73 21.39 27.45
CA PRO A 231 -11.56 20.66 28.42
C PRO A 231 -12.70 19.85 27.75
#